data_AF-A0A1B6H091-F1
#
_entry.id   AF-A0A1B6H091-F1
#
_cell.length_a   1.000
_cell.length_b   1.000
_cell.length_c   1.000
_cell.angle_alpha   90.00
_cell.angle_beta   90.00
_cell.angle_gamma   90.00
#
_symmetry.space_group_name_H-M   'P 1'
#
loop_
_entity.id
_entity.type
_entity.pdbx_description
1 polymer ?
#
loop_
_entity_poly.entity_id
_entity_poly.type
_entity_poly.pdbx_seq_one_letter_code
_entity_poly.pdbx_strand_id
1 'polypeptide(L)'
;NRKKMSDSSDCSFIEEVPTKKKRADKQTIEDVYQKKSQLEHVLLRPDTYIGSVEKSTEMMWVYDFDKKHMVEKTITFVPGLYKIFDEILVNAADNKQRDPKMDCIKIDIDAKANTIKIWNNGKGIPVVM
;
A
#
# COMPACT_ATOMS: atom_id res chain seq x y z
N ASN A 1 52.28 -34.18 -4.21
CA ASN A 1 53.72 -34.00 -3.99
C ASN A 1 54.21 -32.87 -4.89
N ARG A 2 54.84 -31.83 -4.33
CA ARG A 2 55.22 -30.55 -4.96
C ARG A 2 56.14 -30.67 -6.18
N LYS A 3 56.05 -29.66 -7.07
CA LYS A 3 57.08 -28.93 -7.86
C LYS A 3 56.55 -28.70 -9.29
N LYS A 4 56.70 -27.56 -9.96
CA LYS A 4 57.46 -26.31 -9.76
C LYS A 4 56.97 -25.29 -10.81
N MET A 5 56.97 -24.00 -10.45
CA MET A 5 56.98 -22.84 -11.36
C MET A 5 58.37 -22.65 -12.01
N SER A 6 58.38 -22.14 -13.24
CA SER A 6 59.42 -21.33 -13.93
C SER A 6 58.99 -21.20 -15.41
N ASP A 7 59.08 -20.09 -16.15
CA ASP A 7 59.60 -18.75 -15.95
C ASP A 7 59.24 -17.89 -17.20
N SER A 8 59.31 -16.55 -17.06
CA SER A 8 59.55 -15.54 -18.12
C SER A 8 58.46 -15.36 -19.22
N SER A 9 58.10 -14.17 -19.72
CA SER A 9 58.81 -12.89 -19.88
C SER A 9 57.82 -11.73 -20.11
N ASP A 10 58.26 -10.52 -19.76
CA ASP A 10 57.94 -9.20 -20.35
C ASP A 10 56.50 -8.85 -20.78
N CYS A 11 55.92 -7.83 -20.15
CA CYS A 11 55.96 -6.47 -20.73
C CYS A 11 55.29 -5.45 -19.80
N SER A 12 56.04 -4.39 -19.50
CA SER A 12 55.59 -3.15 -18.88
C SER A 12 54.46 -2.48 -19.66
N PHE A 13 53.32 -2.20 -19.04
CA PHE A 13 52.52 -1.00 -19.30
C PHE A 13 51.77 -0.63 -18.02
N ILE A 14 52.24 0.45 -17.39
CA ILE A 14 51.50 1.18 -16.35
C ILE A 14 50.50 2.06 -17.12
N GLU A 15 49.22 1.70 -17.10
CA GLU A 15 48.15 2.68 -17.32
C GLU A 15 47.45 2.90 -15.99
N GLU A 16 47.75 4.04 -15.36
CA GLU A 16 46.91 4.57 -14.29
C GLU A 16 45.54 4.93 -14.86
N VAL A 17 44.53 4.11 -14.57
CA VAL A 17 43.14 4.47 -14.85
C VAL A 17 42.70 5.51 -13.82
N PRO A 18 42.19 6.69 -14.23
CA PRO A 18 41.84 7.75 -13.30
C PRO A 18 40.64 7.30 -12.46
N THR A 19 40.85 7.17 -11.16
CA THR A 19 39.81 6.89 -10.18
C THR A 19 38.80 8.03 -10.13
N LYS A 20 37.65 7.90 -10.81
CA LYS A 20 36.46 8.67 -10.44
C LYS A 20 35.86 8.05 -9.18
N LYS A 21 36.44 8.37 -8.01
CA LYS A 21 35.71 8.24 -6.75
C LYS A 21 34.51 9.20 -6.83
N LYS A 22 33.32 8.65 -7.10
CA LYS A 22 32.08 9.34 -6.76
C LYS A 22 32.18 9.65 -5.27
N ARG A 23 32.27 10.95 -4.92
CA ARG A 23 32.09 11.37 -3.53
C ARG A 23 30.72 10.85 -3.13
N ALA A 24 30.68 9.86 -2.25
CA ALA A 24 29.47 9.55 -1.53
C ALA A 24 29.16 10.83 -0.76
N ASP A 25 28.10 11.54 -1.15
CA ASP A 25 27.55 12.62 -0.35
C ASP A 25 27.34 12.05 1.05
N LYS A 26 28.10 12.58 2.02
CA LYS A 26 27.91 12.24 3.42
C LYS A 26 26.53 12.75 3.79
N GLN A 27 25.56 11.85 3.88
CA GLN A 27 24.27 12.16 4.49
C GLN A 27 24.51 12.82 5.85
N THR A 28 23.88 13.95 6.06
CA THR A 28 23.95 14.65 7.34
C THR A 28 23.19 13.84 8.40
N ILE A 29 23.47 14.08 9.69
CA ILE A 29 22.77 13.36 10.77
C ILE A 29 21.27 13.66 10.70
N GLU A 30 20.93 14.87 10.29
CA GLU A 30 19.58 15.37 10.06
C GLU A 30 18.89 14.67 8.88
N ASP A 31 19.63 14.20 7.86
CA ASP A 31 19.08 13.38 6.78
C ASP A 31 18.75 11.96 7.24
N VAL A 32 19.54 11.43 8.19
CA VAL A 32 19.36 10.09 8.73
C VAL A 32 18.21 10.05 9.74
N TYR A 33 18.06 11.08 10.57
CA TYR A 33 17.05 11.13 11.63
C TYR A 33 16.03 12.23 11.38
N GLN A 34 14.86 11.84 10.90
CA GLN A 34 13.77 12.76 10.62
C GLN A 34 12.56 12.46 11.50
N LYS A 35 12.06 13.48 12.19
CA LYS A 35 10.74 13.43 12.84
C LYS A 35 9.67 13.69 11.79
N LYS A 36 8.70 12.77 11.67
CA LYS A 36 7.53 12.92 10.79
C LYS A 36 6.30 13.24 11.61
N SER A 37 5.40 14.03 11.03
CA SER A 37 4.04 14.17 11.54
C SER A 37 3.23 12.90 11.29
N GLN A 38 2.08 12.77 11.97
CA GLN A 38 1.23 11.59 11.81
C GLN A 38 0.72 11.44 10.37
N LEU A 39 0.27 12.53 9.74
CA LEU A 39 -0.22 12.50 8.36
C LEU A 39 0.87 12.08 7.38
N GLU A 40 2.09 12.63 7.53
CA GLU A 40 3.22 12.22 6.70
C GLU A 40 3.57 10.75 6.90
N HIS A 41 3.54 10.25 8.14
CA HIS A 41 3.84 8.85 8.41
C HIS A 41 2.82 7.90 7.78
N VAL A 42 1.52 8.24 7.82
CA VAL A 42 0.46 7.46 7.16
C VAL A 42 0.70 7.38 5.65
N LEU A 43 1.08 8.50 5.02
CA LEU A 43 1.37 8.55 3.59
C LEU A 43 2.67 7.82 3.22
N LEU A 44 3.68 7.86 4.10
CA LEU A 44 4.97 7.21 3.87
C LEU A 44 4.95 5.70 4.11
N ARG A 45 4.08 5.22 5.02
CA ARG A 45 3.97 3.82 5.44
C ARG A 45 2.51 3.37 5.52
N PRO A 46 1.77 3.38 4.40
CA PRO A 46 0.35 3.04 4.39
C PRO A 46 0.09 1.58 4.79
N ASP A 47 1.05 0.67 4.57
CA ASP A 47 0.91 -0.76 4.84
C ASP A 47 0.46 -1.06 6.27
N THR A 48 0.93 -0.29 7.27
CA THR A 48 0.57 -0.48 8.67
C THR A 48 -0.82 0.05 9.05
N TYR A 49 -1.44 0.84 8.16
CA TYR A 49 -2.74 1.48 8.42
C TYR A 49 -3.86 0.84 7.60
N ILE A 50 -3.63 0.65 6.30
CA ILE A 50 -4.65 0.19 5.35
C ILE A 50 -4.28 -1.13 4.66
N GLY A 51 -3.06 -1.65 4.89
CA GLY A 51 -2.50 -2.76 4.13
C GLY A 51 -1.84 -2.30 2.83
N SER A 52 -1.48 -3.27 1.98
CA SER A 52 -0.63 -2.99 0.82
C SER A 52 -1.28 -2.10 -0.23
N VAL A 53 -0.51 -1.14 -0.72
CA VAL A 53 -0.88 -0.30 -1.87
C VAL A 53 -0.48 -0.90 -3.22
N GLU A 54 0.20 -2.05 -3.19
CA GLU A 54 0.56 -2.82 -4.38
C GLU A 54 -0.55 -3.81 -4.76
N LYS A 55 -0.56 -4.23 -6.03
CA LYS A 55 -1.52 -5.23 -6.51
C LYS A 55 -1.15 -6.61 -5.96
N SER A 56 -2.08 -7.26 -5.27
CA SER A 56 -1.98 -8.68 -4.87
C SER A 56 -2.97 -9.53 -5.66
N THR A 57 -2.61 -10.80 -5.90
CA THR A 57 -3.47 -11.78 -6.56
C THR A 57 -3.80 -12.89 -5.58
N GLU A 58 -5.08 -12.98 -5.21
CA GLU A 58 -5.55 -13.83 -4.12
C GLU A 58 -6.87 -14.51 -4.50
N MET A 59 -7.14 -15.66 -3.88
CA MET A 59 -8.41 -16.38 -4.00
C MET A 59 -9.44 -15.74 -3.07
N MET A 60 -10.48 -15.13 -3.64
CA MET A 60 -11.50 -14.39 -2.89
C MET A 60 -12.90 -14.83 -3.28
N TRP A 61 -13.83 -14.71 -2.32
CA TRP A 61 -15.25 -14.93 -2.55
C TRP A 61 -15.88 -13.70 -3.20
N VAL A 62 -16.45 -13.89 -4.40
CA VAL A 62 -17.13 -12.83 -5.15
C VAL A 62 -18.57 -13.26 -5.42
N TYR A 63 -19.52 -12.34 -5.29
CA TYR A 63 -20.91 -12.62 -5.64
C TYR A 63 -21.10 -12.64 -7.15
N ASP A 64 -21.60 -13.75 -7.69
CA ASP A 64 -21.91 -13.89 -9.11
C ASP A 64 -23.39 -13.57 -9.35
N PHE A 65 -23.67 -12.46 -10.03
CA PHE A 65 -25.05 -11.98 -10.25
C PHE A 65 -25.87 -12.89 -11.17
N ASP A 66 -25.22 -13.56 -12.12
CA ASP A 66 -25.91 -14.45 -13.06
C ASP A 66 -26.32 -15.74 -12.34
N LYS A 67 -25.42 -16.31 -11.54
CA LYS A 67 -25.67 -17.54 -10.80
C LYS A 67 -26.32 -17.34 -9.44
N LYS A 68 -26.44 -16.09 -8.97
CA LYS A 68 -27.04 -15.67 -7.70
C LYS A 68 -26.44 -16.33 -6.44
N HIS A 69 -25.14 -16.63 -6.44
CA HIS A 69 -24.44 -17.16 -5.27
C HIS A 69 -22.97 -16.73 -5.22
N MET A 70 -22.33 -16.94 -4.08
CA MET A 70 -20.89 -16.66 -3.89
C MET A 70 -20.06 -17.73 -4.62
N VAL A 71 -19.02 -17.29 -5.32
CA VAL A 71 -18.06 -18.16 -6.00
C VAL A 71 -16.63 -17.74 -5.64
N GLU A 72 -15.74 -18.69 -5.46
CA GLU A 72 -14.31 -18.41 -5.29
C GLU A 72 -13.69 -18.10 -6.66
N LYS A 73 -13.01 -16.95 -6.75
CA LYS A 73 -12.29 -16.51 -7.94
C LYS A 73 -10.92 -15.99 -7.54
N THR A 74 -9.90 -16.31 -8.34
CA THR A 74 -8.61 -15.61 -8.25
C THR A 74 -8.77 -14.21 -8.83
N ILE A 75 -8.61 -13.19 -8.01
CA ILE A 75 -8.71 -11.79 -8.43
C ILE A 75 -7.42 -11.04 -8.11
N THR A 76 -7.13 -10.03 -8.92
CA THR A 76 -6.03 -9.09 -8.67
C THR A 76 -6.59 -7.75 -8.24
N PHE A 77 -6.25 -7.28 -7.05
CA PHE A 77 -6.76 -6.02 -6.49
C PHE A 77 -5.70 -5.33 -5.61
N VAL A 78 -6.00 -4.12 -5.13
CA VAL A 78 -5.13 -3.39 -4.19
C VAL A 78 -5.77 -3.46 -2.80
N PRO A 79 -5.16 -4.16 -1.82
CA PRO A 79 -5.71 -4.33 -0.48
C PRO A 79 -6.02 -3.01 0.24
N GLY A 80 -5.13 -2.02 0.12
CA GLY A 80 -5.32 -0.70 0.72
C GLY A 80 -6.58 0.02 0.23
N LEU A 81 -6.88 -0.09 -1.07
CA LEU A 81 -8.10 0.49 -1.65
C LEU A 81 -9.36 -0.23 -1.14
N TYR A 82 -9.31 -1.56 -1.04
CA TYR A 82 -10.40 -2.35 -0.47
C TYR A 82 -10.64 -1.99 1.00
N LYS A 83 -9.56 -1.82 1.79
CA LYS A 83 -9.67 -1.52 3.21
C LYS A 83 -10.28 -0.15 3.49
N ILE A 84 -9.92 0.90 2.75
CA ILE A 84 -10.50 2.23 2.97
C ILE A 84 -12.00 2.28 2.63
N PHE A 85 -12.44 1.46 1.67
CA PHE A 85 -13.87 1.27 1.40
C PHE A 85 -14.56 0.56 2.58
N ASP A 86 -13.97 -0.53 3.07
CA ASP A 86 -14.47 -1.30 4.21
C ASP A 86 -14.61 -0.45 5.48
N GLU A 87 -13.64 0.43 5.78
CA GLU A 87 -13.71 1.33 6.94
C GLU A 87 -14.98 2.21 6.94
N ILE A 88 -15.33 2.79 5.79
CA ILE A 88 -16.54 3.63 5.70
C ILE A 88 -17.81 2.77 5.77
N LEU A 89 -17.79 1.57 5.20
CA LEU A 89 -18.92 0.65 5.25
C LEU A 89 -19.19 0.15 6.68
N VAL A 90 -18.15 -0.24 7.41
CA VAL A 90 -18.24 -0.66 8.81
C VAL A 90 -18.74 0.49 9.68
N ASN A 91 -18.24 1.72 9.47
CA ASN A 91 -18.76 2.90 10.17
C ASN A 91 -20.27 3.11 9.93
N ALA A 92 -20.75 2.91 8.69
CA ALA A 92 -22.18 2.99 8.38
C ALA A 92 -22.97 1.85 9.06
N ALA A 93 -22.42 0.64 9.11
CA ALA A 93 -23.03 -0.50 9.80
C ALA A 93 -23.09 -0.31 11.33
N ASP A 94 -22.03 0.23 11.93
CA ASP A 94 -21.94 0.52 13.36
C ASP A 94 -22.97 1.53 13.82
N ASN A 95 -23.42 2.43 12.93
CA ASN A 95 -24.52 3.32 13.24
C ASN A 95 -25.83 2.58 13.58
N LYS A 96 -26.02 1.32 13.14
CA LYS A 96 -27.16 0.48 13.57
C LYS A 96 -27.12 0.20 15.08
N GLN A 97 -25.93 0.01 15.64
CA GLN A 97 -25.76 -0.24 17.07
C GLN A 97 -26.07 1.04 17.87
N ARG A 98 -25.68 2.20 17.34
CA ARG A 98 -25.92 3.52 17.93
C ARG A 98 -27.38 3.98 17.79
N ASP A 99 -28.02 3.67 16.67
CA ASP A 99 -29.41 3.98 16.37
C ASP A 99 -30.13 2.73 15.84
N PRO A 100 -30.83 2.00 16.73
CA PRO A 100 -31.60 0.81 16.34
C PRO A 100 -32.68 1.07 15.29
N LYS A 101 -33.07 2.33 15.04
CA LYS A 101 -34.03 2.70 13.99
C LYS A 101 -33.44 2.74 12.58
N MET A 102 -32.11 2.76 12.43
CA MET A 102 -31.47 2.67 11.12
C MET A 102 -31.86 1.36 10.43
N ASP A 103 -32.23 1.39 9.16
CA ASP A 103 -32.68 0.21 8.42
C ASP A 103 -32.09 0.10 7.01
N CYS A 104 -31.37 1.13 6.54
CA CYS A 104 -30.91 1.21 5.17
C CYS A 104 -29.50 1.75 5.08
N ILE A 105 -28.66 1.01 4.35
CA ILE A 105 -27.37 1.47 3.83
C ILE A 105 -27.48 1.42 2.30
N LYS A 106 -27.06 2.50 1.64
CA LYS A 106 -27.00 2.62 0.19
C LYS A 106 -25.56 2.83 -0.22
N ILE A 107 -25.14 2.07 -1.22
CA ILE A 107 -23.78 2.11 -1.78
C ILE A 107 -23.91 2.41 -3.26
N ASP A 108 -23.26 3.47 -3.71
CA ASP A 108 -23.19 3.88 -5.11
C ASP A 108 -21.71 3.94 -5.53
N ILE A 109 -21.36 3.20 -6.57
CA ILE A 109 -19.99 3.06 -7.09
C ILE A 109 -20.00 3.49 -8.55
N ASP A 110 -19.45 4.66 -8.82
CA ASP A 110 -19.21 5.15 -10.17
C ASP A 110 -17.72 5.00 -10.51
N ALA A 111 -17.40 3.91 -11.21
CA ALA A 111 -16.04 3.61 -11.66
C ALA A 111 -15.54 4.59 -12.73
N LYS A 112 -16.41 5.28 -13.47
CA LYS A 112 -16.00 6.27 -14.48
C LYS A 112 -15.59 7.59 -13.82
N ALA A 113 -16.33 7.99 -12.78
CA ALA A 113 -16.03 9.17 -12.00
C ALA A 113 -15.07 8.92 -10.83
N ASN A 114 -14.59 7.67 -10.63
CA ASN A 114 -13.79 7.24 -9.48
C ASN A 114 -14.42 7.68 -8.14
N THR A 115 -15.74 7.59 -8.03
CA THR A 115 -16.50 8.06 -6.87
C THR A 115 -17.23 6.91 -6.20
N ILE A 116 -17.08 6.80 -4.89
CA ILE A 116 -17.84 5.86 -4.05
C ILE A 116 -18.61 6.68 -3.03
N LYS A 117 -19.92 6.43 -2.92
CA LYS A 117 -20.79 7.06 -1.93
C LYS A 117 -21.42 5.97 -1.06
N ILE A 118 -21.26 6.12 0.25
CA ILE A 118 -21.91 5.28 1.24
C ILE A 118 -22.81 6.19 2.07
N TRP A 119 -24.09 5.83 2.12
CA TRP A 119 -25.10 6.58 2.84
C TRP A 119 -25.86 5.64 3.76
N ASN A 120 -26.14 6.07 4.98
CA ASN A 120 -27.04 5.39 5.90
C ASN A 120 -28.07 6.38 6.46
N ASN A 121 -29.25 5.87 6.78
CA ASN A 121 -30.23 6.65 7.54
C ASN A 121 -29.97 6.57 9.05
N GLY A 122 -30.91 7.09 9.85
CA GLY A 122 -30.78 7.16 11.31
C GLY A 122 -30.08 8.44 11.79
N LYS A 123 -29.64 8.43 13.04
CA LYS A 123 -28.98 9.57 13.68
C LYS A 123 -27.67 9.93 12.97
N GLY A 124 -27.59 11.17 12.51
CA GLY A 124 -26.36 11.73 11.95
C GLY A 124 -25.30 12.06 13.00
N ILE A 125 -24.26 12.75 12.54
CA ILE A 125 -23.24 13.33 13.40
C ILE A 125 -23.79 14.64 14.01
N PRO A 126 -23.72 14.84 15.34
CA PRO A 126 -24.14 16.10 15.96
C PRO A 126 -23.33 17.29 15.42
N VAL A 127 -24.03 18.37 15.07
CA VAL A 127 -23.40 19.64 14.67
C VAL A 127 -23.57 20.62 15.83
N VAL A 128 -22.46 21.01 16.44
CA VAL A 128 -22.41 22.07 17.46
C VAL A 128 -21.81 23.33 16.82
N MET A 129 -22.45 24.48 17.05
CA MET A 129 -21.96 25.81 16.68
C MET A 129 -21.12 26.40 17.81
#